data_AF-A0A0U2Q684-F1
#
_entry.id   AF-A0A0U2Q684-F1
#
_cell.length_a   1.000
_cell.length_b   1.000
_cell.length_c   1.000
_cell.angle_alpha   90.00
_cell.angle_beta   90.00
_cell.angle_gamma   90.00
#
_symmetry.space_group_name_H-M   'P 1'
#
loop_
_entity.id
_entity.type
_entity.pdbx_description
1 polymer ?
#
loop_
_entity_poly.entity_id
_entity_poly.type
_entity_poly.pdbx_seq_one_letter_code
_entity_poly.pdbx_strand_id
1 'polypeptide(L)'
;TVSKAFAQGVTSRERVVNTQNKRRGVAARRGDGTFGELVPGMTPTTVAGFNVGRGPIANVEIGVEAKFLAKAMIKQVDRVMNDLKGQLAQFHKGAANPICVAIVGINYADYTVSYEGEKAWPTDGRKHKHPIQEAQEAERRLRAEVAPKFYEFVILRYKATNDPPYPFEWVSFADTFQDYSAALVRLSREYDTRFG
;
A
#
# COMPACT_ATOMS: atom_id res chain seq x y z
N THR A 1 12.84 -9.94 -14.09
CA THR A 1 13.08 -8.95 -15.16
C THR A 1 11.99 -7.91 -15.10
N VAL A 2 12.33 -6.62 -15.21
CA VAL A 2 11.39 -5.50 -15.21
C VAL A 2 10.74 -5.35 -16.58
N SER A 3 9.47 -4.93 -16.62
CA SER A 3 8.66 -4.76 -17.82
C SER A 3 9.30 -3.72 -18.74
N LYS A 4 9.38 -4.04 -20.03
CA LYS A 4 9.96 -3.14 -21.03
C LYS A 4 9.04 -1.92 -21.22
N ALA A 5 7.74 -2.16 -21.33
CA ALA A 5 6.75 -1.11 -21.50
C ALA A 5 6.71 -0.15 -20.30
N PHE A 6 6.76 -0.69 -19.08
CA PHE A 6 6.88 0.10 -17.86
C PHE A 6 8.15 0.96 -17.87
N ALA A 7 9.31 0.34 -18.11
CA ALA A 7 10.59 1.03 -18.07
C ALA A 7 10.68 2.14 -19.13
N GLN A 8 10.18 1.87 -20.34
CA GLN A 8 10.13 2.85 -21.42
C GLN A 8 9.20 4.01 -21.06
N GLY A 9 7.97 3.75 -20.61
CA GLY A 9 7.01 4.78 -20.25
C GLY A 9 7.46 5.67 -19.07
N VAL A 10 8.18 5.09 -18.10
CA VAL A 10 8.79 5.86 -17.00
C VAL A 10 9.93 6.74 -17.53
N THR A 11 10.78 6.19 -18.39
CA THR A 11 11.95 6.91 -18.94
C THR A 11 11.52 8.04 -19.87
N SER A 12 10.52 7.81 -20.73
CA SER A 12 9.91 8.83 -21.61
C SER A 12 9.06 9.85 -20.86
N ARG A 13 8.77 9.59 -19.57
CA ARG A 13 7.90 10.41 -18.70
C ARG A 13 6.43 10.44 -19.15
N GLU A 14 6.02 9.49 -19.97
CA GLU A 14 4.62 9.32 -20.39
C GLU A 14 3.80 8.61 -19.32
N ARG A 15 4.45 7.83 -18.43
CA ARG A 15 3.80 7.16 -17.30
C ARG A 15 4.28 7.74 -15.98
N VAL A 16 3.33 8.13 -15.12
CA VAL A 16 3.60 8.93 -13.92
C VAL A 16 2.76 8.47 -12.73
N VAL A 17 3.21 8.82 -11.53
CA VAL A 17 2.45 8.62 -10.29
C VAL A 17 1.59 9.84 -9.99
N ASN A 18 0.32 9.62 -9.65
CA ASN A 18 -0.58 10.58 -9.08
C ASN A 18 -0.81 10.28 -7.59
N THR A 19 -0.15 11.03 -6.72
CA THR A 19 -0.27 10.90 -5.25
C THR A 19 -1.48 11.62 -4.67
N GLN A 20 -2.20 12.41 -5.46
CA GLN A 20 -3.42 13.08 -5.01
C GLN A 20 -4.64 12.18 -5.14
N ASN A 21 -4.50 11.04 -5.84
CA ASN A 21 -5.59 10.17 -6.29
C ASN A 21 -6.70 10.91 -7.05
N LYS A 22 -6.44 12.13 -7.53
CA LYS A 22 -7.42 12.98 -8.23
C LYS A 22 -7.22 12.83 -9.74
N ARG A 23 -8.19 12.23 -10.42
CA ARG A 23 -8.28 12.29 -11.88
C ARG A 23 -8.98 13.58 -12.28
N ARG A 24 -8.49 14.25 -13.32
CA ARG A 24 -9.13 15.48 -13.81
C ARG A 24 -10.54 15.13 -14.30
N GLY A 25 -11.56 15.73 -13.69
CA GLY A 25 -12.97 15.50 -14.04
C GLY A 25 -13.65 14.30 -13.35
N VAL A 26 -12.98 13.56 -12.47
CA VAL A 26 -13.58 12.43 -11.72
C VAL A 26 -13.41 12.64 -10.22
N ALA A 27 -14.53 12.66 -9.47
CA ALA A 27 -14.50 12.70 -8.02
C ALA A 27 -13.84 11.43 -7.47
N ALA A 28 -12.79 11.59 -6.65
CA ALA A 28 -12.01 10.48 -6.14
C ALA A 28 -11.82 10.56 -4.63
N ARG A 29 -11.75 9.41 -3.98
CA ARG A 29 -11.46 9.27 -2.55
C ARG A 29 -9.96 9.51 -2.30
N ARG A 30 -9.56 9.98 -1.13
CA ARG A 30 -8.14 10.01 -0.74
C ARG A 30 -7.63 8.56 -0.76
N GLY A 31 -6.62 8.29 -1.58
CA GLY A 31 -5.96 6.98 -1.69
C GLY A 31 -4.46 7.18 -1.82
N ASP A 32 -3.70 6.11 -1.61
CA ASP A 32 -2.26 6.23 -1.39
C ASP A 32 -1.46 6.45 -2.69
N GLY A 33 -1.96 5.98 -3.84
CA GLY A 33 -1.41 6.37 -5.14
C GLY A 33 -2.00 5.62 -6.34
N THR A 34 -1.99 6.29 -7.50
CA THR A 34 -2.29 5.68 -8.80
C THR A 34 -1.16 5.95 -9.78
N PHE A 35 -0.96 5.04 -10.72
CA PHE A 35 0.04 5.16 -11.79
C PHE A 35 -0.64 4.95 -13.14
N GLY A 36 -0.22 5.74 -14.12
CA GLY A 36 -0.74 5.61 -15.48
C GLY A 36 -0.23 6.69 -16.43
N GLU A 37 -0.86 6.76 -17.59
CA GLU A 37 -0.66 7.77 -18.64
C GLU A 37 -0.76 9.19 -18.09
N LEU A 38 0.27 10.01 -18.29
CA LEU A 38 0.23 11.45 -18.06
C LEU A 38 -0.85 12.09 -18.97
N VAL A 39 -1.61 13.03 -18.43
CA VAL A 39 -2.56 13.81 -19.24
C VAL A 39 -1.80 14.55 -20.36
N PRO A 40 -2.21 14.42 -21.64
CA PRO A 40 -1.53 15.09 -22.75
C PRO A 40 -1.34 16.59 -22.54
N GLY A 41 -0.15 17.10 -22.89
CA GLY A 41 0.21 18.51 -22.74
C GLY A 41 0.61 18.94 -21.33
N MET A 42 0.54 18.05 -20.34
CA MET A 42 1.09 18.31 -19.00
C MET A 42 2.58 17.97 -18.95
N THR A 43 3.31 18.60 -18.04
CA THR A 43 4.71 18.26 -17.74
C THR A 43 4.77 17.58 -16.37
N PRO A 44 5.43 16.41 -16.26
CA PRO A 44 5.54 15.73 -14.98
C PRO A 44 6.61 16.37 -14.11
N THR A 45 6.37 16.40 -12.82
CA THR A 45 7.33 16.86 -11.81
C THR A 45 8.32 15.74 -11.50
N THR A 46 9.61 16.03 -11.62
CA THR A 46 10.66 15.13 -11.13
C THR A 46 10.87 15.35 -9.63
N VAL A 47 10.96 14.27 -8.87
CA VAL A 47 11.22 14.32 -7.43
C VAL A 47 12.56 13.66 -7.17
N ALA A 48 13.44 14.35 -6.45
CA ALA A 48 14.75 13.82 -6.11
C ALA A 48 14.63 12.47 -5.38
N GLY A 49 15.44 11.50 -5.77
CA GLY A 49 15.40 10.13 -5.22
C GLY A 49 14.33 9.21 -5.82
N PHE A 50 13.50 9.69 -6.74
CA PHE A 50 12.48 8.87 -7.41
C PHE A 50 12.67 8.83 -8.92
N ASN A 51 12.64 7.62 -9.50
CA ASN A 51 12.75 7.41 -10.94
C ASN A 51 11.45 7.79 -11.68
N VAL A 52 10.30 7.62 -11.03
CA VAL A 52 8.99 7.88 -11.62
C VAL A 52 8.58 9.33 -11.39
N GLY A 53 8.17 10.01 -12.47
CA GLY A 53 7.66 11.38 -12.38
C GLY A 53 6.29 11.43 -11.67
N ARG A 54 5.92 12.61 -11.17
CA ARG A 54 4.58 12.86 -10.61
C ARG A 54 3.76 13.74 -11.54
N GLY A 55 2.47 13.44 -11.69
CA GLY A 55 1.59 14.23 -12.54
C GLY A 55 0.15 13.74 -12.52
N PRO A 56 -0.77 14.52 -13.12
CA PRO A 56 -2.14 14.06 -13.32
C PRO A 56 -2.16 12.94 -14.36
N ILE A 57 -2.94 11.89 -14.09
CA ILE A 57 -3.10 10.76 -15.00
C ILE A 57 -4.44 10.79 -15.73
N ALA A 58 -4.44 10.34 -16.98
CA ALA A 58 -5.65 10.14 -17.78
C ALA A 58 -6.37 8.84 -17.38
N ASN A 59 -5.62 7.76 -17.22
CA ASN A 59 -6.11 6.41 -16.91
C ASN A 59 -5.35 5.81 -15.71
N VAL A 60 -5.97 4.87 -15.00
CA VAL A 60 -5.31 4.09 -13.94
C VAL A 60 -4.84 2.77 -14.53
N GLU A 61 -3.53 2.55 -14.57
CA GLU A 61 -2.92 1.26 -14.95
C GLU A 61 -2.58 0.44 -13.72
N ILE A 62 -2.02 1.08 -12.68
CA ILE A 62 -1.77 0.46 -11.39
C ILE A 62 -2.42 1.32 -10.31
N GLY A 63 -3.27 0.70 -9.49
CA GLY A 63 -3.83 1.31 -8.28
C GLY A 63 -3.22 0.66 -7.06
N VAL A 64 -2.62 1.44 -6.16
CA VAL A 64 -2.02 0.94 -4.92
C VAL A 64 -2.70 1.57 -3.72
N GLU A 65 -3.10 0.72 -2.77
CA GLU A 65 -3.57 1.18 -1.46
C GLU A 65 -2.71 0.57 -0.35
N ALA A 66 -2.31 1.41 0.61
CA ALA A 66 -1.46 1.03 1.72
C ALA A 66 -2.16 1.25 3.06
N LYS A 67 -2.10 0.26 3.96
CA LYS A 67 -2.65 0.39 5.32
C LYS A 67 -1.69 -0.18 6.33
N PHE A 68 -1.48 0.52 7.44
CA PHE A 68 -0.57 0.09 8.49
C PHE A 68 -1.33 -0.05 9.81
N LEU A 69 -1.39 -1.27 10.32
CA LEU A 69 -1.98 -1.62 11.60
C LEU A 69 -0.88 -1.57 12.67
N ALA A 70 -0.91 -0.54 13.50
CA ALA A 70 0.09 -0.32 14.54
C ALA A 70 -0.28 -0.94 15.89
N LYS A 71 -1.53 -0.75 16.35
CA LYS A 71 -2.06 -1.25 17.63
C LYS A 71 -3.60 -1.31 17.60
N ALA A 72 -4.18 -2.05 18.55
CA ALA A 72 -5.62 -2.27 18.70
C ALA A 72 -6.26 -2.83 17.42
N MET A 73 -5.55 -3.76 16.78
CA MET A 73 -5.78 -4.12 15.39
C MET A 73 -7.15 -4.75 15.18
N ILE A 74 -7.58 -5.61 16.10
CA ILE A 74 -8.87 -6.30 15.99
C ILE A 74 -10.04 -5.32 16.02
N LYS A 75 -9.91 -4.19 16.73
CA LYS A 75 -10.93 -3.14 16.75
C LYS A 75 -10.96 -2.33 15.44
N GLN A 76 -9.87 -2.30 14.69
CA GLN A 76 -9.71 -1.46 13.50
C GLN A 76 -9.76 -2.25 12.18
N VAL A 77 -9.52 -3.57 12.22
CA VAL A 77 -9.32 -4.40 11.03
C VAL A 77 -10.52 -4.36 10.09
N ASP A 78 -11.75 -4.37 10.62
CA ASP A 78 -12.96 -4.32 9.79
C ASP A 78 -13.06 -3.00 9.02
N ARG A 79 -12.70 -1.87 9.67
CA ARG A 79 -12.60 -0.57 9.00
C ARG A 79 -11.52 -0.59 7.93
N VAL A 80 -10.34 -1.15 8.22
CA VAL A 80 -9.23 -1.26 7.26
C VAL A 80 -9.64 -2.10 6.04
N MET A 81 -10.32 -3.22 6.25
CA MET A 81 -10.84 -4.06 5.17
C MET A 81 -11.84 -3.30 4.30
N ASN A 82 -12.74 -2.53 4.91
CA ASN A 82 -13.71 -1.70 4.19
C ASN A 82 -13.05 -0.57 3.40
N ASP A 83 -12.01 0.06 3.94
CA ASP A 83 -11.25 1.09 3.23
C ASP A 83 -10.51 0.49 2.02
N LEU A 84 -9.86 -0.67 2.17
CA LEU A 84 -9.20 -1.39 1.07
C LEU A 84 -10.21 -1.80 -0.03
N LYS A 85 -11.32 -2.45 0.35
CA LYS A 85 -12.39 -2.86 -0.60
C LYS A 85 -13.00 -1.63 -1.30
N GLY A 86 -13.21 -0.54 -0.56
CA GLY A 86 -13.72 0.71 -1.12
C GLY A 86 -12.76 1.36 -2.10
N GLN A 87 -11.46 1.33 -1.82
CA GLN A 87 -10.45 1.89 -2.71
C GLN A 87 -10.29 1.06 -3.99
N LEU A 88 -10.34 -0.26 -3.89
CA LEU A 88 -10.38 -1.15 -5.06
C LEU A 88 -11.49 -0.74 -6.03
N ALA A 89 -12.71 -0.51 -5.52
CA ALA A 89 -13.83 -0.04 -6.34
C ALA A 89 -13.56 1.32 -7.01
N GLN A 90 -12.76 2.21 -6.39
CA GLN A 90 -12.38 3.49 -7.00
C GLN A 90 -11.37 3.35 -8.11
N PHE A 91 -10.41 2.42 -8.00
CA PHE A 91 -9.46 2.14 -9.08
C PHE A 91 -10.18 1.68 -10.35
N HIS A 92 -11.20 0.84 -10.21
CA HIS A 92 -12.00 0.36 -11.34
C HIS A 92 -12.96 1.40 -11.94
N LYS A 93 -13.37 2.44 -11.20
CA LYS A 93 -14.16 3.54 -11.79
C LYS A 93 -13.29 4.23 -12.83
N GLY A 94 -13.72 4.36 -14.09
CA GLY A 94 -13.00 5.13 -15.11
C GLY A 94 -11.65 4.57 -15.57
N ALA A 95 -11.37 3.28 -15.31
CA ALA A 95 -10.23 2.56 -15.89
C ALA A 95 -10.73 1.20 -16.39
N ALA A 96 -10.32 0.79 -17.59
CA ALA A 96 -10.83 -0.43 -18.20
C ALA A 96 -10.40 -1.70 -17.45
N ASN A 97 -9.13 -1.80 -17.03
CA ASN A 97 -8.60 -2.99 -16.37
C ASN A 97 -7.31 -2.73 -15.53
N PRO A 98 -7.40 -1.95 -14.42
CA PRO A 98 -6.24 -1.63 -13.59
C PRO A 98 -5.66 -2.88 -12.89
N ILE A 99 -4.34 -2.90 -12.69
CA ILE A 99 -3.65 -3.82 -11.78
C ILE A 99 -3.76 -3.26 -10.36
N CYS A 100 -4.60 -3.87 -9.55
CA CYS A 100 -4.86 -3.40 -8.19
C CYS A 100 -3.95 -4.13 -7.19
N VAL A 101 -3.20 -3.36 -6.40
CA VAL A 101 -2.26 -3.87 -5.39
C VAL A 101 -2.63 -3.32 -4.02
N ALA A 102 -2.59 -4.18 -3.00
CA ALA A 102 -2.68 -3.77 -1.61
C ALA A 102 -1.39 -4.10 -0.87
N ILE A 103 -0.92 -3.15 -0.07
CA ILE A 103 0.22 -3.32 0.83
C ILE A 103 -0.28 -3.09 2.24
N VAL A 104 -0.22 -4.10 3.10
CA VAL A 104 -0.67 -3.97 4.49
C VAL A 104 0.48 -4.24 5.44
N GLY A 105 0.87 -3.23 6.20
CA GLY A 105 1.80 -3.37 7.30
C GLY A 105 1.08 -3.84 8.55
N ILE A 106 1.61 -4.86 9.22
CA ILE A 106 1.08 -5.37 10.49
C ILE A 106 2.21 -5.34 11.51
N ASN A 107 1.99 -4.61 12.60
CA ASN A 107 2.97 -4.49 13.68
C ASN A 107 2.96 -5.74 14.58
N TYR A 108 4.13 -6.31 14.81
CA TYR A 108 4.40 -7.44 15.69
C TYR A 108 5.24 -7.03 16.90
N ALA A 109 5.33 -5.74 17.20
CA ALA A 109 6.01 -5.29 18.40
C ALA A 109 5.37 -5.94 19.64
N ASP A 110 6.24 -6.33 20.57
CA ASP A 110 5.89 -6.83 21.90
C ASP A 110 5.64 -5.68 22.88
N TYR A 111 5.75 -4.43 22.44
CA TYR A 111 5.46 -3.25 23.21
C TYR A 111 5.10 -2.05 22.32
N THR A 112 4.29 -1.15 22.85
CA THR A 112 3.95 0.16 22.27
C THR A 112 3.25 0.98 23.36
N VAL A 113 3.16 2.30 23.15
CA VAL A 113 2.42 3.22 24.01
C VAL A 113 1.26 3.81 23.22
N SER A 114 0.02 3.65 23.68
CA SER A 114 -1.09 4.39 23.07
C SER A 114 -1.16 5.78 23.69
N TYR A 115 -1.42 6.81 22.87
CA TYR A 115 -1.58 8.19 23.35
C TYR A 115 -3.01 8.65 23.16
N GLU A 116 -3.62 9.17 24.22
CA GLU A 116 -4.93 9.82 24.21
C GLU A 116 -4.77 11.25 24.74
N GLY A 117 -4.67 12.22 23.83
CA GLY A 117 -4.21 13.56 24.19
C GLY A 117 -2.77 13.49 24.72
N GLU A 118 -2.56 14.04 25.91
CA GLU A 118 -1.25 14.00 26.61
C GLU A 118 -1.02 12.70 27.40
N LYS A 119 -2.04 11.84 27.51
CA LYS A 119 -1.96 10.65 28.35
C LYS A 119 -1.33 9.47 27.61
N ALA A 120 -0.25 8.95 28.18
CA ALA A 120 0.39 7.71 27.73
C ALA A 120 -0.26 6.47 28.37
N TRP A 121 -0.50 5.46 27.55
CA TRP A 121 -1.04 4.15 27.93
C TRP A 121 -0.12 3.05 27.40
N PRO A 122 0.96 2.70 28.13
CA PRO A 122 1.83 1.60 27.77
C PRO A 122 1.06 0.28 27.70
N THR A 123 1.43 -0.57 26.75
CA THR A 123 0.90 -1.94 26.69
C THR A 123 1.52 -2.81 27.78
N ASP A 124 0.71 -3.69 28.36
CA ASP A 124 1.08 -4.57 29.49
C ASP A 124 0.91 -6.08 29.15
N GLY A 125 0.45 -6.38 27.92
CA GLY A 125 0.21 -7.74 27.45
C GLY A 125 -1.04 -8.40 28.03
N ARG A 126 -1.78 -7.69 28.88
CA ARG A 126 -2.98 -8.15 29.60
C ARG A 126 -4.18 -7.29 29.20
N LYS A 127 -4.47 -6.25 29.98
CA LYS A 127 -5.58 -5.33 29.71
C LYS A 127 -5.31 -4.53 28.44
N HIS A 128 -4.06 -4.11 28.26
CA HIS A 128 -3.54 -3.39 27.12
C HIS A 128 -2.65 -4.34 26.31
N LYS A 129 -3.28 -5.19 25.49
CA LYS A 129 -2.57 -6.18 24.67
C LYS A 129 -1.40 -5.57 23.90
N HIS A 130 -0.29 -6.28 23.78
CA HIS A 130 0.78 -5.92 22.85
C HIS A 130 0.30 -6.11 21.39
N PRO A 131 0.83 -5.34 20.42
CA PRO A 131 0.53 -5.52 19.00
C PRO A 131 0.63 -6.97 18.52
N ILE A 132 1.71 -7.67 18.90
CA ILE A 132 1.95 -9.07 18.52
C ILE A 132 0.81 -10.03 18.88
N GLN A 133 0.09 -9.78 19.98
CA GLN A 133 -1.02 -10.63 20.44
C GLN A 133 -2.28 -10.53 19.55
N GLU A 134 -2.34 -9.52 18.69
CA GLU A 134 -3.47 -9.28 17.76
C GLU A 134 -3.07 -9.50 16.30
N ALA A 135 -1.76 -9.45 16.00
CA ALA A 135 -1.21 -9.40 14.66
C ALA A 135 -1.61 -10.60 13.79
N GLN A 136 -1.50 -11.82 14.32
CA GLN A 136 -1.84 -13.05 13.57
C GLN A 136 -3.32 -13.10 13.17
N GLU A 137 -4.23 -12.74 14.09
CA GLU A 137 -5.66 -12.74 13.80
C GLU A 137 -6.04 -11.62 12.83
N ALA A 138 -5.43 -10.44 12.95
CA ALA A 138 -5.60 -9.36 11.97
C ALA A 138 -5.15 -9.80 10.57
N GLU A 139 -3.98 -10.43 10.46
CA GLU A 139 -3.46 -10.96 9.21
C GLU A 139 -4.39 -12.01 8.62
N ARG A 140 -4.85 -12.97 9.42
CA ARG A 140 -5.76 -14.04 8.99
C ARG A 140 -7.03 -13.47 8.35
N ARG A 141 -7.66 -12.47 8.99
CA ARG A 141 -8.87 -11.80 8.45
C ARG A 141 -8.59 -11.09 7.14
N LEU A 142 -7.51 -10.31 7.09
CA LEU A 142 -7.10 -9.59 5.88
C LEU A 142 -6.85 -10.54 4.71
N ARG A 143 -6.14 -11.65 4.95
CA ARG A 143 -5.90 -12.67 3.92
C ARG A 143 -7.18 -13.35 3.46
N ALA A 144 -8.08 -13.68 4.36
CA ALA A 144 -9.32 -14.37 4.00
C ALA A 144 -10.26 -13.46 3.19
N GLU A 145 -10.40 -12.19 3.58
CA GLU A 145 -11.46 -11.33 3.05
C GLU A 145 -11.03 -10.32 2.00
N VAL A 146 -9.76 -9.90 2.02
CA VAL A 146 -9.27 -8.80 1.17
C VAL A 146 -8.31 -9.32 0.11
N ALA A 147 -7.36 -10.18 0.47
CA ALA A 147 -6.35 -10.66 -0.47
C ALA A 147 -6.91 -11.21 -1.80
N PRO A 148 -8.01 -12.00 -1.82
CA PRO A 148 -8.55 -12.55 -3.07
C PRO A 148 -9.13 -11.48 -4.02
N LYS A 149 -9.27 -10.23 -3.57
CA LYS A 149 -9.86 -9.14 -4.36
C LYS A 149 -8.82 -8.28 -5.08
N PHE A 150 -7.55 -8.43 -4.74
CA PHE A 150 -6.44 -7.69 -5.34
C PHE A 150 -5.63 -8.62 -6.24
N TYR A 151 -4.96 -8.03 -7.24
CA TYR A 151 -4.03 -8.80 -8.08
C TYR A 151 -2.80 -9.21 -7.27
N GLU A 152 -2.23 -8.27 -6.50
CA GLU A 152 -1.22 -8.56 -5.49
C GLU A 152 -1.66 -8.07 -4.11
N PHE A 153 -1.36 -8.86 -3.10
CA PHE A 153 -1.61 -8.54 -1.71
C PHE A 153 -0.36 -8.83 -0.87
N VAL A 154 0.37 -7.78 -0.51
CA VAL A 154 1.64 -7.88 0.22
C VAL A 154 1.41 -7.56 1.69
N ILE A 155 1.76 -8.50 2.56
CA ILE A 155 1.81 -8.27 4.01
C ILE A 155 3.24 -7.94 4.42
N LEU A 156 3.41 -6.77 5.03
CA LEU A 156 4.67 -6.33 5.61
C LEU A 156 4.63 -6.56 7.13
N ARG A 157 5.28 -7.61 7.61
CA ARG A 157 5.35 -7.91 9.05
C ARG A 157 6.54 -7.19 9.66
N TYR A 158 6.26 -6.13 10.39
CA TYR A 158 7.29 -5.30 11.02
C TYR A 158 7.11 -5.29 12.53
N LYS A 159 8.14 -4.91 13.26
CA LYS A 159 8.06 -4.53 14.67
C LYS A 159 8.52 -3.09 14.76
N ALA A 160 7.65 -2.24 15.26
CA ALA A 160 8.01 -0.87 15.60
C ALA A 160 7.31 -0.44 16.87
N THR A 161 8.01 0.32 17.71
CA THR A 161 7.42 1.00 18.85
C THR A 161 7.38 2.50 18.56
N ASN A 162 6.42 3.20 19.16
CA ASN A 162 6.27 4.64 19.08
C ASN A 162 6.79 5.34 20.35
N ASP A 163 7.75 4.71 21.00
CA ASP A 163 8.41 5.16 22.22
C ASP A 163 9.93 5.18 21.94
N PRO A 164 10.70 6.19 22.36
CA PRO A 164 12.14 6.21 22.14
C PRO A 164 12.80 4.88 22.56
N PRO A 165 13.75 4.33 21.77
CA PRO A 165 14.45 4.95 20.64
C PRO A 165 13.77 4.79 19.27
N TYR A 166 12.46 4.48 19.22
CA TYR A 166 11.72 4.21 17.99
C TYR A 166 12.34 3.08 17.13
N PRO A 167 12.66 1.92 17.75
CA PRO A 167 13.23 0.81 17.01
C PRO A 167 12.28 0.36 15.90
N PHE A 168 12.87 -0.03 14.77
CA PHE A 168 12.17 -0.64 13.65
C PHE A 168 12.95 -1.87 13.20
N GLU A 169 12.27 -2.99 13.05
CA GLU A 169 12.82 -4.19 12.43
C GLU A 169 11.74 -4.94 11.64
N TRP A 170 12.16 -5.78 10.70
CA TRP A 170 11.27 -6.75 10.08
C TRP A 170 11.15 -7.97 10.98
N VAL A 171 9.95 -8.57 11.06
CA VAL A 171 9.79 -9.86 11.78
C VAL A 171 10.71 -10.91 11.15
N SER A 172 10.78 -10.92 9.82
CA SER A 172 11.74 -11.67 9.02
C SER A 172 12.08 -10.86 7.78
N PHE A 173 13.32 -10.37 7.69
CA PHE A 173 13.76 -9.64 6.50
C PHE A 173 13.78 -10.55 5.27
N ALA A 174 14.22 -11.80 5.43
CA ALA A 174 14.31 -12.77 4.34
C ALA A 174 12.92 -13.01 3.71
N ASP A 175 11.90 -13.29 4.52
CA ASP A 175 10.55 -13.54 4.02
C ASP A 175 9.95 -12.28 3.38
N THR A 176 10.14 -11.12 4.04
CA THR A 176 9.66 -9.83 3.50
C THR A 176 10.29 -9.54 2.14
N PHE A 177 11.61 -9.75 2.03
CA PHE A 177 12.34 -9.54 0.78
C PHE A 177 11.86 -10.49 -0.31
N GLN A 178 11.66 -11.78 0.00
CA GLN A 178 11.20 -12.78 -0.95
C GLN A 178 9.77 -12.49 -1.42
N ASP A 179 8.84 -12.23 -0.49
CA ASP A 179 7.44 -11.92 -0.79
C ASP A 179 7.32 -10.68 -1.67
N TYR A 180 8.02 -9.60 -1.29
CA TYR A 180 8.00 -8.35 -2.03
C TYR A 180 8.63 -8.49 -3.43
N SER A 181 9.79 -9.16 -3.53
CA SER A 181 10.46 -9.38 -4.82
C SER A 181 9.62 -10.24 -5.76
N ALA A 182 8.97 -11.28 -5.24
CA ALA A 182 8.10 -12.14 -6.02
C ALA A 182 6.88 -11.36 -6.55
N ALA A 183 6.27 -10.50 -5.72
CA ALA A 183 5.17 -9.62 -6.14
C ALA A 183 5.61 -8.67 -7.25
N LEU A 184 6.80 -8.06 -7.15
CA LEU A 184 7.33 -7.19 -8.21
C LEU A 184 7.50 -7.92 -9.55
N VAL A 185 7.99 -9.16 -9.53
CA VAL A 185 8.15 -9.95 -10.76
C VAL A 185 6.79 -10.28 -11.39
N ARG A 186 5.79 -10.66 -10.60
CA ARG A 186 4.43 -10.94 -11.10
C ARG A 186 3.77 -9.67 -11.65
N LEU A 187 3.83 -8.57 -10.91
CA LEU A 187 3.33 -7.25 -11.37
C LEU A 187 3.98 -6.81 -12.66
N SER A 188 5.30 -6.98 -12.76
CA SER A 188 6.03 -6.65 -13.98
C SER A 188 5.53 -7.45 -15.18
N ARG A 189 5.32 -8.76 -15.04
CA ARG A 189 4.81 -9.60 -16.14
C ARG A 189 3.38 -9.24 -16.52
N GLU A 190 2.54 -8.97 -15.52
CA GLU A 190 1.16 -8.54 -15.73
C GLU A 190 1.10 -7.20 -16.47
N TYR A 191 1.99 -6.28 -16.13
CA TYR A 191 2.07 -4.98 -16.78
C TYR A 191 2.36 -5.13 -18.27
N ASP A 192 3.36 -5.94 -18.66
CA ASP A 192 3.64 -6.22 -20.08
C ASP A 192 2.45 -6.88 -20.76
N THR A 193 1.70 -7.74 -20.06
CA THR A 193 0.54 -8.43 -20.64
C THR A 193 -0.63 -7.46 -20.92
N ARG A 194 -0.82 -6.45 -20.06
CA ARG A 194 -1.95 -5.51 -20.17
C ARG A 194 -1.64 -4.26 -20.97
N PHE A 195 -0.39 -3.81 -20.95
CA PHE A 195 0.01 -2.47 -21.42
C PHE A 195 1.30 -2.47 -22.27
N GLY A 196 1.85 -3.66 -22.56
CA GLY A 196 3.03 -3.82 -23.42
C GLY A 196 2.74 -3.93 -24.90
#